data_AF-A0A3D5RTZ8-F1
#
_entry.id   AF-A0A3D5RTZ8-F1
#
_cell.length_a   1.000
_cell.length_b   1.000
_cell.length_c   1.000
_cell.angle_alpha   90.00
_cell.angle_beta   90.00
_cell.angle_gamma   90.00
#
_symmetry.space_group_name_H-M   'P 1'
#
loop_
_entity.id
_entity.type
_entity.pdbx_description
1 polymer ?
#
loop_
_entity_poly.entity_id
_entity_poly.type
_entity_poly.pdbx_seq_one_letter_code
_entity_poly.pdbx_strand_id
1 'polypeptide(L)'
;MIEIKELKQSISQLKKFNDNYASNSSSSELEVREDSTLLNRSERELLRIEKAMEIPSAIGVFGQSQCGKSYLVSELTGGRESKVLITGVEGKDFQDYNQMESDQETTAVVTRFTQQVSATVPPRSVMVSFMSPSEVMWSITYGFYGELRSTGFELDEEKKKEIREQILSPDNASHHIPHFDQVTREFSECINWLKEYYSLDLELANIAIDHLNSGQVHNISLERFVLIASTLWNNDETITDCFRARIEALDFYGYPSAGYLPEELLKDVLIASNREKLSLRFDRDSVYSFEGESIIAPNSDDNKISKLNNLQAVIKEVVLPIEENDNSVLSKLDVLDFPGARAPRKAGIAAHTSEDIQNDLEDGNSEILAGVYKR
;
A
#
# COMPACT_ATOMS: atom_id res chain seq x y z
N MET A 1 15.60 -18.23 -14.19
CA MET A 1 15.33 -18.96 -12.93
C MET A 1 16.57 -19.58 -12.31
N ILE A 2 17.42 -20.28 -13.08
CA ILE A 2 18.66 -20.93 -12.56
C ILE A 2 19.61 -19.90 -11.90
N GLU A 3 19.76 -18.70 -12.48
CA GLU A 3 20.68 -17.67 -11.98
C GLU A 3 20.29 -17.03 -10.63
N ILE A 4 19.00 -16.76 -10.35
CA ILE A 4 18.59 -16.16 -9.06
C ILE A 4 18.83 -17.11 -7.89
N LYS A 5 18.54 -18.40 -8.09
CA LYS A 5 18.75 -19.41 -7.05
C LYS A 5 20.23 -19.54 -6.67
N GLU A 6 21.12 -19.48 -7.66
CA GLU A 6 22.57 -19.48 -7.46
C GLU A 6 23.07 -18.22 -6.75
N LEU A 7 22.53 -17.05 -7.11
CA LEU A 7 22.84 -15.79 -6.42
C LEU A 7 22.38 -15.82 -4.95
N LYS A 8 21.18 -16.34 -4.66
CA LYS A 8 20.70 -16.50 -3.27
C LYS A 8 21.59 -17.45 -2.45
N GLN A 9 22.01 -18.57 -3.06
CA GLN A 9 22.95 -19.49 -2.41
C GLN A 9 24.30 -18.81 -2.14
N SER A 10 24.81 -18.02 -3.09
CA SER A 10 26.07 -17.29 -2.94
C SER A 10 25.99 -16.26 -1.80
N ILE A 11 24.92 -15.46 -1.75
CA ILE A 11 24.71 -14.50 -0.65
C ILE A 11 24.59 -15.22 0.69
N SER A 12 23.87 -16.34 0.76
CA SER A 12 23.76 -17.13 1.99
C SER A 12 25.13 -17.66 2.46
N GLN A 13 25.98 -18.10 1.53
CA GLN A 13 27.35 -18.53 1.84
C GLN A 13 28.23 -17.36 2.32
N LEU A 14 28.13 -16.19 1.67
CA LEU A 14 28.86 -14.98 2.06
C LEU A 14 28.43 -14.46 3.44
N LYS A 15 27.13 -14.51 3.77
CA LYS A 15 26.63 -14.16 5.11
C LYS A 15 27.24 -15.07 6.18
N LYS A 16 27.17 -16.39 5.96
CA LYS A 16 27.82 -17.37 6.85
C LYS A 16 29.32 -17.15 6.97
N PHE A 17 30.00 -16.80 5.88
CA PHE A 17 31.41 -16.48 5.91
C PHE A 17 31.67 -15.24 6.76
N ASN A 18 30.93 -14.16 6.54
CA ASN A 18 31.08 -12.91 7.29
C ASN A 18 30.85 -13.11 8.79
N ASP A 19 29.82 -13.85 9.17
CA ASP A 19 29.53 -14.19 10.58
C ASP A 19 30.65 -15.03 11.21
N ASN A 20 31.16 -16.03 10.49
CA ASN A 20 32.27 -16.86 10.95
C ASN A 20 33.59 -16.08 10.98
N TYR A 21 33.81 -15.15 10.06
CA TYR A 21 34.99 -14.30 10.01
C TYR A 21 35.01 -13.36 11.21
N ALA A 22 33.87 -12.73 11.53
CA ALA A 22 33.67 -11.91 12.73
C ALA A 22 34.02 -12.64 14.03
N SER A 23 33.74 -13.95 14.11
CA SER A 23 34.03 -14.76 15.29
C SER A 23 35.51 -15.15 15.46
N ASN A 24 36.32 -15.07 14.40
CA ASN A 24 37.67 -15.64 14.35
C ASN A 24 38.80 -14.61 14.14
N SER A 25 38.52 -13.40 13.67
CA SER A 25 39.54 -12.39 13.39
C SER A 25 39.48 -11.19 14.34
N SER A 26 40.64 -10.61 14.66
CA SER A 26 40.80 -9.31 15.31
C SER A 26 40.48 -8.15 14.36
N SER A 27 39.42 -8.29 13.56
CA SER A 27 38.96 -7.29 12.59
C SER A 27 38.17 -6.19 13.30
N SER A 28 38.05 -5.02 12.65
CA SER A 28 37.18 -3.98 13.20
C SER A 28 35.72 -4.45 13.11
N GLU A 29 34.97 -4.39 14.21
CA GLU A 29 33.52 -4.69 14.23
C GLU A 29 32.74 -3.88 13.19
N LEU A 30 33.31 -2.75 12.74
CA LEU A 30 32.75 -1.87 11.74
C LEU A 30 32.71 -2.51 10.34
N GLU A 31 33.80 -3.13 9.88
CA GLU A 31 33.88 -3.77 8.56
C GLU A 31 32.88 -4.94 8.44
N VAL A 32 32.82 -5.79 9.47
CA VAL A 32 31.86 -6.90 9.53
C VAL A 32 30.42 -6.40 9.43
N ARG A 33 30.12 -5.28 10.09
CA ARG A 33 28.78 -4.68 10.09
C ARG A 33 28.44 -4.05 8.74
N GLU A 34 29.39 -3.40 8.08
CA GLU A 34 29.23 -2.87 6.73
C GLU A 34 28.95 -3.99 5.71
N ASP A 35 29.75 -5.05 5.73
CA ASP A 35 29.56 -6.21 4.85
C ASP A 35 28.23 -6.93 5.11
N SER A 36 27.84 -7.08 6.38
CA SER A 36 26.53 -7.64 6.75
C SER A 36 25.40 -6.78 6.18
N THR A 37 25.53 -5.45 6.27
CA THR A 37 24.55 -4.51 5.72
C THR A 37 24.44 -4.63 4.21
N LEU A 38 25.56 -4.73 3.50
CA LEU A 38 25.61 -4.91 2.04
C LEU A 38 24.97 -6.24 1.62
N LEU A 39 25.35 -7.36 2.26
CA LEU A 39 24.82 -8.68 1.94
C LEU A 39 23.32 -8.78 2.19
N ASN A 40 22.84 -8.19 3.30
CA ASN A 40 21.41 -8.08 3.56
C ASN A 40 20.72 -7.23 2.49
N ARG A 41 21.33 -6.15 2.00
CA ARG A 41 20.80 -5.35 0.90
C ARG A 41 20.67 -6.17 -0.38
N SER A 42 21.70 -6.92 -0.75
CA SER A 42 21.68 -7.75 -1.96
C SER A 42 20.67 -8.89 -1.87
N GLU A 43 20.52 -9.53 -0.71
CA GLU A 43 19.47 -10.55 -0.48
C GLU A 43 18.08 -9.95 -0.71
N ARG A 44 17.85 -8.74 -0.17
CA ARG A 44 16.59 -8.01 -0.30
C ARG A 44 16.30 -7.64 -1.75
N GLU A 45 17.30 -7.24 -2.52
CA GLU A 45 17.16 -6.94 -3.94
C GLU A 45 16.80 -8.18 -4.76
N LEU A 46 17.43 -9.33 -4.49
CA LEU A 46 17.08 -10.59 -5.16
C LEU A 46 15.65 -11.02 -4.87
N LEU A 47 15.16 -10.87 -3.64
CA LEU A 47 13.76 -11.16 -3.30
C LEU A 47 12.78 -10.26 -4.07
N ARG A 48 13.12 -8.97 -4.26
CA ARG A 48 12.31 -8.05 -5.08
C ARG A 48 12.28 -8.48 -6.55
N ILE A 49 13.41 -8.88 -7.11
CA ILE A 49 13.50 -9.36 -8.50
C ILE A 49 12.72 -10.67 -8.68
N GLU A 50 12.87 -11.63 -7.77
CA GLU A 50 12.15 -12.91 -7.80
C GLU A 50 10.64 -12.69 -7.83
N LYS A 51 10.13 -11.82 -6.93
CA LYS A 51 8.71 -11.45 -6.92
C LYS A 51 8.28 -10.73 -8.20
N ALA A 52 9.11 -9.86 -8.74
CA ALA A 52 8.81 -9.15 -9.99
C ALA A 52 8.72 -10.08 -11.21
N MET A 53 9.44 -11.22 -11.20
CA MET A 53 9.37 -12.22 -12.27
C MET A 53 8.06 -13.01 -12.29
N GLU A 54 7.33 -13.06 -11.17
CA GLU A 54 6.03 -13.74 -11.07
C GLU A 54 4.86 -12.85 -11.53
N ILE A 55 5.10 -11.54 -11.65
CA ILE A 55 4.07 -10.55 -12.01
C ILE A 55 4.20 -10.23 -13.51
N PRO A 56 3.11 -10.30 -14.29
CA PRO A 56 3.15 -9.91 -15.68
C PRO A 56 3.57 -8.46 -15.85
N SER A 57 4.43 -8.22 -16.84
CA SER A 57 4.80 -6.86 -17.26
C SER A 57 3.53 -6.09 -17.63
N ALA A 58 3.44 -4.83 -17.18
CA ALA A 58 2.26 -4.00 -17.36
C ALA A 58 2.60 -2.60 -17.86
N ILE A 59 1.67 -1.99 -18.60
CA ILE A 59 1.69 -0.58 -18.96
C ILE A 59 0.79 0.18 -17.99
N GLY A 60 1.37 1.08 -17.18
CA GLY A 60 0.62 1.98 -16.31
C GLY A 60 0.18 3.24 -17.04
N VAL A 61 -1.13 3.52 -17.03
CA VAL A 61 -1.70 4.74 -17.61
C VAL A 61 -2.05 5.71 -16.50
N PHE A 62 -1.35 6.85 -16.49
CA PHE A 62 -1.50 7.92 -15.49
C PHE A 62 -1.89 9.23 -16.18
N GLY A 63 -2.61 10.10 -15.46
CA GLY A 63 -2.95 11.43 -15.96
C GLY A 63 -4.03 12.12 -15.15
N GLN A 64 -4.25 13.40 -15.44
CA GLN A 64 -5.39 14.13 -14.90
C GLN A 64 -6.70 13.51 -15.40
N SER A 65 -7.71 13.55 -14.55
CA SER A 65 -9.08 13.21 -14.93
C SER A 65 -9.50 13.98 -16.19
N GLN A 66 -10.25 13.32 -17.09
CA GLN A 66 -10.79 13.89 -18.34
C GLN A 66 -9.79 14.18 -19.47
N CYS A 67 -8.53 13.73 -19.39
CA CYS A 67 -7.56 13.87 -20.50
C CYS A 67 -7.59 12.72 -21.53
N GLY A 68 -8.65 11.90 -21.55
CA GLY A 68 -8.75 10.76 -22.47
C GLY A 68 -8.07 9.46 -22.00
N LYS A 69 -7.66 9.37 -20.73
CA LYS A 69 -7.08 8.16 -20.12
C LYS A 69 -7.94 6.91 -20.36
N SER A 70 -9.23 6.99 -20.02
CA SER A 70 -10.14 5.85 -20.14
C SER A 70 -10.36 5.43 -21.59
N TYR A 71 -10.28 6.37 -22.55
CA TYR A 71 -10.30 6.06 -23.98
C TYR A 71 -9.03 5.30 -24.39
N LEU A 72 -7.85 5.77 -23.98
CA LEU A 72 -6.59 5.07 -24.24
C LEU A 72 -6.57 3.65 -23.65
N VAL A 73 -7.02 3.49 -22.40
CA VAL A 73 -7.16 2.17 -21.76
C VAL A 73 -8.12 1.28 -22.54
N SER A 74 -9.25 1.83 -23.00
CA SER A 74 -10.20 1.09 -23.86
C SER A 74 -9.53 0.56 -25.12
N GLU A 75 -8.77 1.40 -25.83
CA GLU A 75 -8.12 1.00 -27.09
C GLU A 75 -7.01 -0.04 -26.84
N LEU A 76 -6.22 0.12 -25.77
CA LEU A 76 -5.16 -0.85 -25.42
C LEU A 76 -5.73 -2.22 -25.04
N THR A 77 -6.91 -2.25 -24.43
CA THR A 77 -7.59 -3.47 -23.95
C THR A 77 -8.42 -4.17 -25.03
N GLY A 78 -8.40 -3.68 -26.28
CA GLY A 78 -9.07 -4.31 -27.43
C GLY A 78 -10.31 -3.55 -27.93
N GLY A 79 -10.52 -2.31 -27.49
CA GLY A 79 -11.60 -1.43 -27.94
C GLY A 79 -12.94 -1.69 -27.25
N ARG A 80 -14.00 -1.01 -27.74
CA ARG A 80 -15.35 -1.05 -27.15
C ARG A 80 -16.03 -2.42 -27.17
N GLU A 81 -15.55 -3.34 -28.00
CA GLU A 81 -16.12 -4.70 -28.11
C GLU A 81 -15.52 -5.68 -27.09
N SER A 82 -14.50 -5.26 -26.34
CA SER A 82 -13.81 -6.14 -25.39
C SER A 82 -14.66 -6.39 -24.15
N LYS A 83 -14.94 -7.67 -23.89
CA LYS A 83 -15.76 -8.12 -22.77
C LYS A 83 -14.90 -8.48 -21.56
N VAL A 84 -15.44 -8.23 -20.37
CA VAL A 84 -14.86 -8.67 -19.10
C VAL A 84 -15.29 -10.11 -18.84
N LEU A 85 -14.32 -10.98 -18.57
CA LEU A 85 -14.54 -12.41 -18.36
C LEU A 85 -14.72 -12.75 -16.87
N ILE A 86 -15.94 -12.59 -16.36
CA ILE A 86 -16.29 -13.02 -15.00
C ILE A 86 -17.14 -14.28 -15.09
N THR A 87 -16.67 -15.41 -14.57
CA THR A 87 -17.40 -16.68 -14.62
C THR A 87 -18.81 -16.54 -14.03
N GLY A 88 -19.87 -16.84 -14.80
CA GLY A 88 -21.27 -16.69 -14.34
C GLY A 88 -21.84 -15.27 -14.48
N VAL A 89 -21.15 -14.39 -15.20
CA VAL A 89 -21.62 -13.07 -15.63
C VAL A 89 -21.33 -12.95 -17.14
N GLU A 90 -22.34 -12.66 -17.95
CA GLU A 90 -22.18 -12.61 -19.41
C GLU A 90 -22.38 -11.19 -19.95
N GLY A 91 -21.68 -10.87 -21.03
CA GLY A 91 -21.93 -9.71 -21.87
C GLY A 91 -21.54 -8.35 -21.29
N LYS A 92 -20.81 -8.33 -20.16
CA LYS A 92 -20.37 -7.11 -19.49
C LYS A 92 -19.12 -6.51 -20.12
N ASP A 93 -19.16 -5.21 -20.34
CA ASP A 93 -18.02 -4.41 -20.76
C ASP A 93 -17.37 -3.80 -19.52
N PHE A 94 -16.09 -3.44 -19.60
CA PHE A 94 -15.45 -2.78 -18.47
C PHE A 94 -16.10 -1.41 -18.17
N GLN A 95 -16.74 -0.79 -19.17
CA GLN A 95 -17.54 0.43 -19.05
C GLN A 95 -18.79 0.25 -18.17
N ASP A 96 -19.30 -0.97 -18.02
CA ASP A 96 -20.42 -1.25 -17.12
C ASP A 96 -20.03 -1.07 -15.64
N TYR A 97 -18.74 -1.25 -15.34
CA TYR A 97 -18.18 -1.09 -14.00
C TYR A 97 -17.51 0.27 -13.80
N ASN A 98 -16.91 0.83 -14.84
CA ASN A 98 -16.20 2.10 -14.82
C ASN A 98 -17.04 3.18 -15.55
N GLN A 99 -17.84 3.97 -14.81
CA GLN A 99 -18.81 4.91 -15.38
C GLN A 99 -18.16 6.04 -16.21
N MET A 100 -18.18 5.93 -17.55
CA MET A 100 -17.59 6.96 -18.42
C MET A 100 -18.37 8.30 -18.50
N GLU A 101 -19.59 8.40 -17.96
CA GLU A 101 -20.54 9.49 -18.26
C GLU A 101 -20.74 10.58 -17.19
N SER A 102 -19.78 10.88 -16.31
CA SER A 102 -19.95 12.04 -15.42
C SER A 102 -18.71 12.92 -15.31
N ASP A 103 -18.93 14.19 -14.99
CA ASP A 103 -17.91 15.18 -14.62
C ASP A 103 -17.12 14.79 -13.34
N GLN A 104 -17.24 13.55 -12.87
CA GLN A 104 -16.60 13.02 -11.68
C GLN A 104 -15.65 11.87 -12.02
N GLU A 105 -14.49 11.92 -11.39
CA GLU A 105 -13.40 10.95 -11.44
C GLU A 105 -13.87 9.50 -11.25
N THR A 106 -13.42 8.60 -12.13
CA THR A 106 -14.11 7.32 -12.34
C THR A 106 -13.57 6.14 -11.52
N THR A 107 -12.26 6.09 -11.24
CA THR A 107 -11.61 4.90 -10.64
C THR A 107 -11.06 5.21 -9.23
N ALA A 108 -11.48 4.49 -8.19
CA ALA A 108 -11.06 4.67 -6.79
C ALA A 108 -9.81 3.88 -6.39
N VAL A 109 -9.56 2.79 -7.12
CA VAL A 109 -8.51 1.79 -6.92
C VAL A 109 -7.86 1.47 -8.27
N VAL A 110 -6.62 1.02 -8.28
CA VAL A 110 -5.95 0.65 -9.54
C VAL A 110 -6.68 -0.53 -10.17
N THR A 111 -6.99 -0.44 -11.46
CA THR A 111 -7.63 -1.54 -12.21
C THR A 111 -6.63 -2.16 -13.16
N ARG A 112 -6.32 -3.44 -12.95
CA ARG A 112 -5.47 -4.24 -13.84
C ARG A 112 -6.33 -4.98 -14.85
N PHE A 113 -6.14 -4.68 -16.12
CA PHE A 113 -6.69 -5.44 -17.23
C PHE A 113 -5.67 -6.48 -17.68
N THR A 114 -6.12 -7.73 -17.81
CA THR A 114 -5.25 -8.85 -18.19
C THR A 114 -6.01 -9.89 -19.01
N GLN A 115 -5.30 -10.61 -19.88
CA GLN A 115 -5.81 -11.85 -20.50
C GLN A 115 -5.35 -13.10 -19.73
N GLN A 116 -4.53 -12.93 -18.68
CA GLN A 116 -4.06 -14.03 -17.85
C GLN A 116 -5.10 -14.34 -16.76
N VAL A 117 -6.00 -15.27 -17.08
CA VAL A 117 -7.07 -15.69 -16.18
C VAL A 117 -6.55 -16.78 -15.24
N SER A 118 -6.60 -16.55 -13.92
CA SER A 118 -6.38 -17.63 -12.95
C SER A 118 -7.58 -18.57 -12.95
N ALA A 119 -7.35 -19.88 -13.08
CA ALA A 119 -8.40 -20.90 -13.05
C ALA A 119 -9.09 -21.06 -11.68
N THR A 120 -8.66 -20.33 -10.65
CA THR A 120 -9.13 -20.49 -9.26
C THR A 120 -10.15 -19.44 -8.81
N VAL A 121 -10.50 -18.46 -9.65
CA VAL A 121 -11.45 -17.40 -9.25
C VAL A 121 -12.87 -17.97 -9.12
N PRO A 122 -13.55 -17.78 -7.97
CA PRO A 122 -14.94 -18.22 -7.80
C PRO A 122 -15.90 -17.56 -8.80
N PRO A 123 -17.02 -18.23 -9.17
CA PRO A 123 -18.05 -17.61 -9.98
C PRO A 123 -18.55 -16.28 -9.40
N ARG A 124 -18.91 -15.35 -10.29
CA ARG A 124 -19.42 -14.00 -9.98
C ARG A 124 -18.49 -13.20 -9.07
N SER A 125 -17.19 -13.41 -9.18
CA SER A 125 -16.17 -12.70 -8.40
C SER A 125 -14.98 -12.32 -9.27
N VAL A 126 -14.21 -11.33 -8.82
CA VAL A 126 -12.93 -10.94 -9.39
C VAL A 126 -11.83 -11.02 -8.34
N MET A 127 -10.59 -11.18 -8.78
CA MET A 127 -9.45 -11.14 -7.87
C MET A 127 -9.12 -9.69 -7.48
N VAL A 128 -8.83 -9.48 -6.21
CA VAL A 128 -8.30 -8.21 -5.69
C VAL A 128 -7.00 -8.48 -4.95
N SER A 129 -6.05 -7.56 -5.06
CA SER A 129 -4.81 -7.57 -4.27
C SER A 129 -4.93 -6.52 -3.18
N PHE A 130 -4.48 -6.84 -1.97
CA PHE A 130 -4.47 -5.91 -0.84
C PHE A 130 -3.09 -5.27 -0.68
N MET A 131 -3.07 -4.09 -0.07
CA MET A 131 -1.84 -3.46 0.36
C MET A 131 -1.25 -4.19 1.56
N SER A 132 0.07 -4.35 1.57
CA SER A 132 0.82 -4.75 2.76
C SER A 132 0.93 -3.60 3.76
N PRO A 133 1.22 -3.88 5.05
CA PRO A 133 1.44 -2.84 6.06
C PRO A 133 2.48 -1.79 5.64
N SER A 134 3.56 -2.23 4.97
CA SER A 134 4.60 -1.34 4.43
C SER A 134 4.12 -0.46 3.28
N GLU A 135 3.24 -0.97 2.41
CA GLU A 135 2.69 -0.18 1.30
C GLU A 135 1.73 0.90 1.84
N VAL A 136 0.92 0.60 2.86
CA VAL A 136 0.11 1.61 3.54
C VAL A 136 1.00 2.71 4.13
N MET A 137 2.09 2.33 4.80
CA MET A 137 3.05 3.27 5.38
C MET A 137 3.67 4.18 4.29
N TRP A 138 4.09 3.58 3.16
CA TRP A 138 4.58 4.34 2.01
C TRP A 138 3.54 5.31 1.45
N SER A 139 2.29 4.87 1.24
CA SER A 139 1.22 5.73 0.72
C SER A 139 0.97 6.94 1.62
N ILE A 140 0.94 6.75 2.94
CA ILE A 140 0.77 7.86 3.89
C ILE A 140 1.99 8.78 3.90
N THR A 141 3.20 8.23 3.94
CA THR A 141 4.46 9.00 3.97
C THR A 141 4.61 9.85 2.69
N TYR A 142 4.41 9.23 1.53
CA TYR A 142 4.50 9.90 0.24
C TYR A 142 3.42 10.97 0.10
N GLY A 143 2.19 10.65 0.47
CA GLY A 143 1.11 11.61 0.43
C GLY A 143 1.34 12.83 1.33
N PHE A 144 1.87 12.62 2.54
CA PHE A 144 2.12 13.70 3.49
C PHE A 144 3.22 14.67 3.01
N TYR A 145 4.35 14.17 2.51
CA TYR A 145 5.46 15.03 2.09
C TYR A 145 5.42 15.43 0.61
N GLY A 146 5.01 14.52 -0.26
CA GLY A 146 4.91 14.72 -1.70
C GLY A 146 3.74 15.61 -2.09
N GLU A 147 2.55 15.30 -1.57
CA GLU A 147 1.31 15.93 -2.01
C GLU A 147 0.93 17.13 -1.13
N LEU A 148 0.91 16.98 0.20
CA LEU A 148 0.58 18.11 1.10
C LEU A 148 1.72 19.13 1.20
N ARG A 149 2.95 18.74 0.85
CA ARG A 149 4.17 19.54 1.03
C ARG A 149 4.33 20.07 2.46
N SER A 150 3.83 19.30 3.43
CA SER A 150 3.96 19.65 4.84
C SER A 150 5.40 19.40 5.30
N THR A 151 5.96 20.31 6.11
CA THR A 151 7.34 20.23 6.61
C THR A 151 7.47 19.36 7.86
N GLY A 152 6.41 18.64 8.25
CA GLY A 152 6.36 17.90 9.50
C GLY A 152 6.08 18.80 10.70
N PHE A 153 5.80 18.16 11.83
CA PHE A 153 5.35 18.78 13.06
C PHE A 153 6.53 19.04 14.01
N GLU A 154 6.52 20.15 14.76
CA GLU A 154 7.44 20.30 15.87
C GLU A 154 6.92 19.48 17.07
N LEU A 155 7.69 18.47 17.47
CA LEU A 155 7.50 17.76 18.73
C LEU A 155 8.30 18.46 19.82
N ASP A 156 7.68 18.71 20.96
CA ASP A 156 8.39 19.15 22.15
C ASP A 156 9.32 18.04 22.69
N GLU A 157 10.36 18.46 23.41
CA GLU A 157 11.41 17.54 23.89
C GLU A 157 10.90 16.53 24.93
N GLU A 158 9.86 16.86 25.71
CA GLU A 158 9.24 15.93 26.65
C GLU A 158 8.55 14.79 25.90
N LYS A 159 7.72 15.09 24.89
CA LYS A 159 7.08 14.09 24.03
C LYS A 159 8.09 13.25 23.27
N LYS A 160 9.15 13.84 22.72
CA LYS A 160 10.22 13.07 22.06
C LYS A 160 10.82 12.05 23.01
N LYS A 161 11.07 12.44 24.27
CA LYS A 161 11.59 11.54 25.29
C LYS A 161 10.61 10.42 25.61
N GLU A 162 9.33 10.72 25.79
CA GLU A 162 8.28 9.73 26.03
C GLU A 162 8.17 8.72 24.87
N ILE A 163 8.13 9.21 23.63
CA ILE A 163 8.07 8.37 22.43
C ILE A 163 9.32 7.48 22.33
N ARG A 164 10.51 8.03 22.61
CA ARG A 164 11.76 7.27 22.65
C ARG A 164 11.70 6.15 23.69
N GLU A 165 11.23 6.44 24.89
CA GLU A 165 11.07 5.42 25.95
C GLU A 165 10.09 4.33 25.51
N GLN A 166 8.99 4.71 24.87
CA GLN A 166 8.04 3.75 24.31
C GLN A 166 8.67 2.88 23.23
N ILE A 167 9.39 3.46 22.25
CA ILE A 167 10.07 2.74 21.15
C ILE A 167 11.08 1.71 21.69
N LEU A 168 11.76 2.00 22.80
CA LEU A 168 12.79 1.12 23.37
C LEU A 168 12.24 0.12 24.39
N SER A 169 10.99 0.31 24.85
CA SER A 169 10.36 -0.60 25.80
C SER A 169 10.07 -1.97 25.17
N PRO A 170 10.05 -3.08 25.95
CA PRO A 170 9.71 -4.40 25.44
C PRO A 170 8.29 -4.45 24.85
N ASP A 171 8.15 -5.05 23.68
CA ASP A 171 6.86 -5.37 23.09
C ASP A 171 6.44 -6.78 23.52
N ASN A 172 5.48 -6.87 24.44
CA ASN A 172 5.03 -8.13 25.04
C ASN A 172 3.71 -8.63 24.44
N ALA A 173 3.28 -8.09 23.29
CA ALA A 173 2.06 -8.55 22.64
C ALA A 173 2.20 -10.01 22.18
N SER A 174 1.08 -10.73 22.14
CA SER A 174 1.04 -12.09 21.58
C SER A 174 0.80 -12.08 20.07
N HIS A 175 0.18 -11.03 19.55
CA HIS A 175 -0.20 -10.88 18.15
C HIS A 175 0.72 -9.86 17.46
N HIS A 176 1.26 -10.24 16.30
CA HIS A 176 2.31 -9.51 15.61
C HIS A 176 1.95 -9.32 14.15
N ILE A 177 2.39 -8.21 13.57
CA ILE A 177 2.24 -7.98 12.13
C ILE A 177 3.10 -8.99 11.35
N PRO A 178 2.67 -9.40 10.13
CA PRO A 178 3.46 -10.31 9.31
C PRO A 178 4.67 -9.61 8.68
N HIS A 179 5.61 -10.42 8.18
CA HIS A 179 6.73 -9.96 7.36
C HIS A 179 7.59 -8.85 8.00
N PHE A 180 7.94 -8.99 9.28
CA PHE A 180 8.77 -8.06 10.05
C PHE A 180 10.01 -7.54 9.29
N ASP A 181 10.75 -8.43 8.62
CA ASP A 181 11.95 -8.05 7.85
C ASP A 181 11.63 -7.11 6.67
N GLN A 182 10.48 -7.31 6.02
CA GLN A 182 10.01 -6.41 4.97
C GLN A 182 9.64 -5.05 5.57
N VAL A 183 8.90 -5.03 6.68
CA VAL A 183 8.50 -3.79 7.35
C VAL A 183 9.73 -2.98 7.76
N THR A 184 10.70 -3.61 8.42
CA THR A 184 11.95 -2.96 8.84
C THR A 184 12.73 -2.42 7.64
N ARG A 185 12.80 -3.18 6.54
CA ARG A 185 13.43 -2.72 5.30
C ARG A 185 12.74 -1.49 4.73
N GLU A 186 11.43 -1.57 4.48
CA GLU A 186 10.69 -0.48 3.84
C GLU A 186 10.67 0.78 4.72
N PHE A 187 10.65 0.63 6.04
CA PHE A 187 10.78 1.75 6.98
C PHE A 187 12.15 2.45 6.84
N SER A 188 13.25 1.68 6.74
CA SER A 188 14.58 2.24 6.47
C SER A 188 14.64 3.00 5.14
N GLU A 189 13.98 2.49 4.10
CA GLU A 189 13.93 3.15 2.79
C GLU A 189 13.11 4.45 2.84
N CYS A 190 12.00 4.49 3.59
CA CYS A 190 11.26 5.73 3.86
C CYS A 190 12.16 6.80 4.49
N ILE A 191 12.93 6.43 5.52
CA ILE A 191 13.86 7.36 6.19
C ILE A 191 14.88 7.92 5.19
N ASN A 192 15.46 7.05 4.35
CA ASN A 192 16.43 7.46 3.34
C ASN A 192 15.82 8.42 2.31
N TRP A 193 14.64 8.07 1.80
CA TRP A 193 13.89 8.92 0.86
C TRP A 193 13.60 10.31 1.46
N LEU A 194 13.11 10.37 2.70
CA LEU A 194 12.83 11.63 3.37
C LEU A 194 14.08 12.48 3.59
N LYS A 195 15.21 11.87 3.98
CA LYS A 195 16.49 12.58 4.11
C LYS A 195 16.99 13.10 2.76
N GLU A 196 16.94 12.29 1.72
CA GLU A 196 17.45 12.64 0.39
C GLU A 196 16.62 13.74 -0.27
N TYR A 197 15.30 13.63 -0.25
CA TYR A 197 14.41 14.52 -1.00
C TYR A 197 13.92 15.74 -0.20
N TYR A 198 13.88 15.66 1.13
CA TYR A 198 13.33 16.71 2.00
C TYR A 198 14.29 17.22 3.07
N SER A 199 15.49 16.64 3.21
CA SER A 199 16.50 17.06 4.19
C SER A 199 15.98 17.12 5.63
N LEU A 200 15.05 16.22 5.98
CA LEU A 200 14.43 16.18 7.31
C LEU A 200 15.36 15.57 8.36
N ASP A 201 15.31 16.12 9.57
CA ASP A 201 15.86 15.49 10.75
C ASP A 201 14.82 14.54 11.37
N LEU A 202 15.12 13.25 11.32
CA LEU A 202 14.23 12.16 11.72
C LEU A 202 14.79 11.41 12.93
N GLU A 203 15.14 12.13 13.99
CA GLU A 203 15.77 11.58 15.20
C GLU A 203 15.05 10.33 15.72
N LEU A 204 13.75 10.41 15.97
CA LEU A 204 12.96 9.29 16.51
C LEU A 204 12.88 8.11 15.54
N ALA A 205 12.78 8.37 14.23
CA ALA A 205 12.76 7.30 13.22
C ALA A 205 14.11 6.59 13.14
N ASN A 206 15.23 7.33 13.28
CA ASN A 206 16.57 6.76 13.36
C ASN A 206 16.74 5.86 14.60
N ILE A 207 16.24 6.31 15.75
CA ILE A 207 16.23 5.49 16.97
C ILE A 207 15.39 4.22 16.77
N ALA A 208 14.22 4.35 16.14
CA ALA A 208 13.35 3.22 15.86
C ALA A 208 14.02 2.19 14.93
N ILE A 209 14.60 2.62 13.81
CA ILE A 209 15.26 1.68 12.88
C ILE A 209 16.51 1.04 13.51
N ASP A 210 17.25 1.76 14.35
CA ASP A 210 18.38 1.19 15.12
C ASP A 210 17.89 0.13 16.11
N HIS A 211 16.78 0.37 16.80
CA HIS A 211 16.17 -0.59 17.70
C HIS A 211 15.69 -1.85 16.95
N LEU A 212 15.00 -1.67 15.82
CA LEU A 212 14.55 -2.78 14.97
C LEU A 212 15.73 -3.62 14.45
N ASN A 213 16.86 -2.97 14.12
CA ASN A 213 18.08 -3.63 13.63
C ASN A 213 19.03 -4.08 14.76
N SER A 214 18.63 -4.00 16.03
CA SER A 214 19.49 -4.35 17.18
C SER A 214 19.85 -5.85 17.26
N GLY A 215 19.18 -6.69 16.48
CA GLY A 215 19.29 -8.15 16.57
C GLY A 215 18.52 -8.77 17.75
N GLN A 216 17.89 -7.96 18.60
CA GLN A 216 17.06 -8.42 19.72
C GLN A 216 15.56 -8.42 19.38
N VAL A 217 15.17 -7.71 18.33
CA VAL A 217 13.80 -7.57 17.86
C VAL A 217 13.62 -8.44 16.61
N HIS A 218 12.62 -9.31 16.61
CA HIS A 218 12.32 -10.22 15.50
C HIS A 218 10.86 -10.16 15.03
N ASN A 219 10.04 -9.42 15.75
CA ASN A 219 8.64 -9.16 15.46
C ASN A 219 8.22 -7.89 16.21
N ILE A 220 7.10 -7.31 15.78
CA ILE A 220 6.47 -6.17 16.45
C ILE A 220 4.95 -6.32 16.39
N SER A 221 4.28 -5.85 17.44
CA SER A 221 2.84 -5.71 17.48
C SER A 221 2.35 -4.64 16.50
N LEU A 222 1.04 -4.63 16.25
CA LEU A 222 0.37 -3.54 15.53
C LEU A 222 0.64 -2.20 16.21
N GLU A 223 0.50 -2.11 17.53
CA GLU A 223 0.73 -0.89 18.31
C GLU A 223 2.15 -0.36 18.15
N ARG A 224 3.13 -1.26 18.24
CA ARG A 224 4.54 -0.91 18.05
C ARG A 224 4.81 -0.45 16.62
N PHE A 225 4.19 -1.08 15.63
CA PHE A 225 4.34 -0.68 14.25
C PHE A 225 3.73 0.70 13.98
N VAL A 226 2.55 0.98 14.51
CA VAL A 226 1.92 2.32 14.42
C VAL A 226 2.82 3.38 15.05
N LEU A 227 3.35 3.12 16.26
CA LEU A 227 4.27 4.03 16.95
C LEU A 227 5.57 4.27 16.15
N ILE A 228 6.14 3.23 15.54
CA ILE A 228 7.36 3.38 14.76
C ILE A 228 7.08 4.13 13.47
N ALA A 229 6.03 3.76 12.73
CA ALA A 229 5.65 4.42 11.49
C ALA A 229 5.32 5.90 11.72
N SER A 230 4.68 6.25 12.85
CA SER A 230 4.33 7.63 13.17
C SER A 230 5.52 8.57 13.32
N THR A 231 6.71 8.03 13.61
CA THR A 231 7.95 8.83 13.62
C THR A 231 8.32 9.40 12.25
N LEU A 232 7.80 8.84 11.13
CA LEU A 232 8.04 9.37 9.80
C LEU A 232 7.34 10.71 9.55
N TRP A 233 6.27 11.02 10.29
CA TRP A 233 5.50 12.26 10.20
C TRP A 233 5.41 12.97 11.55
N ASN A 234 6.45 12.85 12.37
CA ASN A 234 6.57 13.51 13.69
C ASN A 234 5.38 13.27 14.63
N ASN A 235 4.84 12.04 14.63
CA ASN A 235 3.79 11.59 15.55
C ASN A 235 2.53 12.46 15.54
N ASP A 236 2.18 13.03 14.39
CA ASP A 236 0.88 13.68 14.27
C ASP A 236 -0.25 12.69 14.52
N GLU A 237 -1.16 13.08 15.41
CA GLU A 237 -2.27 12.24 15.85
C GLU A 237 -3.21 11.94 14.68
N THR A 238 -3.54 12.93 13.85
CA THR A 238 -4.50 12.76 12.75
C THR A 238 -3.96 11.84 11.64
N ILE A 239 -2.70 12.02 11.22
CA ILE A 239 -2.05 11.11 10.27
C ILE A 239 -1.86 9.72 10.88
N THR A 240 -1.52 9.64 12.17
CA THR A 240 -1.30 8.37 12.86
C THR A 240 -2.59 7.57 13.02
N ASP A 241 -3.71 8.21 13.37
CA ASP A 241 -5.03 7.59 13.45
C ASP A 241 -5.48 7.10 12.08
N CYS A 242 -5.27 7.93 11.05
CA CYS A 242 -5.46 7.56 9.67
C CYS A 242 -4.64 6.30 9.31
N PHE A 243 -3.34 6.27 9.59
CA PHE A 243 -2.51 5.10 9.35
C PHE A 243 -2.99 3.86 10.12
N ARG A 244 -3.24 4.03 11.43
CA ARG A 244 -3.72 2.99 12.35
C ARG A 244 -4.98 2.32 11.83
N ALA A 245 -6.00 3.08 11.45
CA ALA A 245 -7.27 2.53 10.98
C ALA A 245 -7.10 1.62 9.75
N ARG A 246 -6.12 1.88 8.87
CA ARG A 246 -5.79 1.01 7.73
C ARG A 246 -5.09 -0.26 8.16
N ILE A 247 -4.14 -0.16 9.11
CA ILE A 247 -3.44 -1.33 9.63
C ILE A 247 -4.40 -2.23 10.42
N GLU A 248 -5.32 -1.67 11.20
CA GLU A 248 -6.37 -2.41 11.92
C GLU A 248 -7.37 -3.08 10.96
N ALA A 249 -7.71 -2.43 9.84
CA ALA A 249 -8.53 -3.06 8.80
C ALA A 249 -7.81 -4.26 8.16
N LEU A 250 -6.51 -4.12 7.85
CA LEU A 250 -5.70 -5.23 7.35
C LEU A 250 -5.54 -6.35 8.39
N ASP A 251 -5.37 -5.99 9.67
CA ASP A 251 -5.28 -6.95 10.77
C ASP A 251 -6.57 -7.76 10.91
N PHE A 252 -7.72 -7.08 10.84
CA PHE A 252 -9.03 -7.72 10.87
C PHE A 252 -9.22 -8.72 9.71
N TYR A 253 -8.65 -8.45 8.54
CA TYR A 253 -8.67 -9.38 7.40
C TYR A 253 -7.60 -10.47 7.50
N GLY A 254 -6.69 -10.42 8.47
CA GLY A 254 -5.58 -11.36 8.60
C GLY A 254 -4.44 -11.12 7.60
N TYR A 255 -4.27 -9.87 7.15
CA TYR A 255 -3.23 -9.44 6.20
C TYR A 255 -3.19 -10.25 4.89
N PRO A 256 -4.32 -10.40 4.17
CA PRO A 256 -4.33 -11.14 2.92
C PRO A 256 -3.44 -10.43 1.89
N SER A 257 -2.73 -11.17 1.04
CA SER A 257 -2.06 -10.59 -0.14
C SER A 257 -3.04 -10.43 -1.31
N ALA A 258 -4.02 -11.33 -1.41
CA ALA A 258 -5.06 -11.34 -2.41
C ALA A 258 -6.37 -11.91 -1.83
N GLY A 259 -7.47 -11.67 -2.51
CA GLY A 259 -8.78 -12.24 -2.21
C GLY A 259 -9.74 -12.10 -3.38
N TYR A 260 -11.02 -12.42 -3.13
CA TYR A 260 -12.07 -12.39 -4.14
C TYR A 260 -13.14 -11.36 -3.76
N LEU A 261 -13.41 -10.44 -4.68
CA LEU A 261 -14.46 -9.43 -4.57
C LEU A 261 -15.68 -9.89 -5.39
N PRO A 262 -16.87 -10.00 -4.77
CA PRO A 262 -18.11 -10.27 -5.50
C PRO A 262 -18.37 -9.20 -6.58
N GLU A 263 -18.84 -9.63 -7.75
CA GLU A 263 -19.13 -8.74 -8.89
C GLU A 263 -20.16 -7.65 -8.54
N GLU A 264 -21.09 -7.94 -7.63
CA GLU A 264 -22.08 -6.96 -7.16
C GLU A 264 -21.47 -5.76 -6.42
N LEU A 265 -20.29 -5.93 -5.80
CA LEU A 265 -19.53 -4.85 -5.17
C LEU A 265 -18.54 -4.19 -6.12
N LEU A 266 -18.21 -4.83 -7.25
CA LEU A 266 -17.16 -4.37 -8.16
C LEU A 266 -17.36 -2.94 -8.61
N LYS A 267 -18.59 -2.62 -9.06
CA LYS A 267 -18.93 -1.26 -9.49
C LYS A 267 -18.74 -0.24 -8.36
N ASP A 268 -19.18 -0.56 -7.15
CA ASP A 268 -19.10 0.35 -6.01
C ASP A 268 -17.65 0.56 -5.53
N VAL A 269 -16.82 -0.49 -5.60
CA VAL A 269 -15.39 -0.43 -5.27
C VAL A 269 -14.60 0.34 -6.32
N LEU A 270 -14.97 0.27 -7.60
CA LEU A 270 -14.29 1.05 -8.64
C LEU A 270 -14.69 2.53 -8.62
N ILE A 271 -15.88 2.90 -8.17
CA ILE A 271 -16.34 4.30 -8.20
C ILE A 271 -15.64 5.17 -7.14
N ALA A 272 -14.98 6.25 -7.61
CA ALA A 272 -14.19 7.15 -6.75
C ALA A 272 -15.01 8.10 -5.86
N SER A 273 -16.29 8.35 -6.20
CA SER A 273 -17.18 9.21 -5.41
C SER A 273 -17.53 8.61 -4.04
N ASN A 274 -17.39 7.30 -3.88
CA ASN A 274 -17.59 6.67 -2.57
C ASN A 274 -16.46 7.07 -1.61
N ARG A 275 -15.22 7.18 -2.10
CA ARG A 275 -14.01 7.51 -1.33
C ARG A 275 -13.81 9.01 -1.10
N GLU A 276 -14.85 9.84 -1.04
CA GLU A 276 -14.67 11.30 -0.86
C GLU A 276 -14.10 11.67 0.51
N LYS A 277 -14.33 10.82 1.51
CA LYS A 277 -13.81 10.97 2.88
C LYS A 277 -13.07 9.73 3.33
N LEU A 278 -12.01 9.91 4.09
CA LEU A 278 -11.22 8.83 4.68
C LEU A 278 -11.42 8.83 6.20
N SER A 279 -11.89 7.71 6.75
CA SER A 279 -12.07 7.55 8.20
C SER A 279 -10.73 7.63 8.92
N LEU A 280 -10.70 8.19 10.12
CA LEU A 280 -9.54 8.13 11.02
C LEU A 280 -9.66 6.96 12.01
N ARG A 281 -10.79 6.26 12.04
CA ARG A 281 -11.05 5.20 13.01
C ARG A 281 -11.43 3.90 12.34
N PHE A 282 -10.96 2.81 12.90
CA PHE A 282 -11.43 1.48 12.56
C PHE A 282 -12.63 1.12 13.44
N ASP A 283 -13.66 0.59 12.82
CA ASP A 283 -14.78 -0.06 13.49
C ASP A 283 -15.11 -1.37 12.75
N ARG A 284 -15.34 -2.46 13.49
CA ARG A 284 -15.67 -3.76 12.90
C ARG A 284 -16.98 -3.72 12.13
N ASP A 285 -17.92 -2.88 12.56
CA ASP A 285 -19.20 -2.68 11.85
C ASP A 285 -19.03 -1.83 10.58
N SER A 286 -17.83 -1.28 10.35
CA SER A 286 -17.45 -0.47 9.20
C SER A 286 -16.51 -1.18 8.22
N VAL A 287 -16.36 -2.51 8.33
CA VAL A 287 -15.63 -3.35 7.35
C VAL A 287 -16.48 -4.53 6.86
N TYR A 288 -16.17 -5.04 5.67
CA TYR A 288 -16.80 -6.27 5.16
C TYR A 288 -16.16 -7.50 5.82
N SER A 289 -16.94 -8.55 6.07
CA SER A 289 -16.41 -9.82 6.58
C SER A 289 -15.78 -10.66 5.45
N PHE A 290 -14.92 -11.59 5.83
CA PHE A 290 -14.29 -12.56 4.92
C PHE A 290 -14.77 -13.97 5.25
N GLU A 291 -15.03 -14.77 4.22
CA GLU A 291 -15.16 -16.22 4.31
C GLU A 291 -14.08 -16.86 3.43
N GLY A 292 -13.06 -17.43 4.08
CA GLY A 292 -11.85 -17.84 3.38
C GLY A 292 -11.16 -16.63 2.74
N GLU A 293 -11.03 -16.62 1.42
CA GLU A 293 -10.42 -15.53 0.64
C GLU A 293 -11.47 -14.56 0.05
N SER A 294 -12.76 -14.82 0.25
CA SER A 294 -13.85 -14.06 -0.38
C SER A 294 -14.41 -13.01 0.56
N ILE A 295 -14.56 -11.78 0.05
CA ILE A 295 -15.29 -10.70 0.70
C ILE A 295 -16.78 -11.03 0.65
N ILE A 296 -17.47 -10.90 1.78
CA ILE A 296 -18.91 -11.16 1.88
C ILE A 296 -19.66 -9.83 1.83
N ALA A 297 -20.54 -9.69 0.84
CA ALA A 297 -21.45 -8.57 0.72
C ALA A 297 -22.85 -8.98 1.22
N PRO A 298 -23.35 -8.44 2.34
CA PRO A 298 -24.72 -8.72 2.76
C PRO A 298 -25.73 -7.98 1.86
N ASN A 299 -26.90 -8.59 1.66
CA ASN A 299 -27.98 -8.07 0.78
C ASN A 299 -28.50 -6.68 1.20
N SER A 300 -28.37 -6.31 2.47
CA SER A 300 -28.70 -4.99 3.00
C SER A 300 -27.68 -4.63 4.07
N ASP A 301 -27.07 -3.46 3.94
CA ASP A 301 -26.02 -3.00 4.85
C ASP A 301 -26.21 -1.52 5.16
N ASP A 302 -26.62 -1.22 6.39
CA ASP A 302 -26.85 0.15 6.85
C ASP A 302 -25.53 0.97 6.85
N ASN A 303 -24.37 0.31 6.86
CA ASN A 303 -23.04 0.93 6.85
C ASN A 303 -22.28 0.71 5.53
N LYS A 304 -22.99 0.43 4.42
CA LYS A 304 -22.39 0.09 3.12
C LYS A 304 -21.29 1.07 2.68
N ILE A 305 -21.52 2.37 2.83
CA ILE A 305 -20.57 3.42 2.39
C ILE A 305 -19.27 3.35 3.20
N SER A 306 -19.35 3.30 4.53
CA SER A 306 -18.17 3.20 5.40
C SER A 306 -17.36 1.93 5.11
N LYS A 307 -18.06 0.80 4.89
CA LYS A 307 -17.44 -0.48 4.50
C LYS A 307 -16.72 -0.41 3.17
N LEU A 308 -17.33 0.22 2.17
CA LEU A 308 -16.70 0.45 0.88
C LEU A 308 -15.46 1.33 1.01
N ASN A 309 -15.52 2.40 1.80
CA ASN A 309 -14.40 3.32 1.97
C ASN A 309 -13.21 2.64 2.64
N ASN A 310 -13.45 1.88 3.72
CA ASN A 310 -12.39 1.14 4.38
C ASN A 310 -11.81 0.04 3.48
N LEU A 311 -12.66 -0.65 2.69
CA LEU A 311 -12.21 -1.65 1.75
C LEU A 311 -11.36 -1.04 0.61
N GLN A 312 -11.84 0.02 -0.03
CA GLN A 312 -11.11 0.76 -1.07
C GLN A 312 -9.78 1.32 -0.54
N ALA A 313 -9.73 1.65 0.74
CA ALA A 313 -8.54 2.14 1.40
C ALA A 313 -7.50 1.05 1.71
N VAL A 314 -7.79 -0.24 1.51
CA VAL A 314 -6.79 -1.31 1.70
C VAL A 314 -6.60 -2.18 0.45
N ILE A 315 -7.43 -2.02 -0.58
CA ILE A 315 -7.23 -2.63 -1.89
C ILE A 315 -6.12 -1.89 -2.63
N LYS A 316 -5.13 -2.64 -3.10
CA LYS A 316 -4.06 -2.18 -3.97
C LYS A 316 -4.51 -2.12 -5.43
N GLU A 317 -5.06 -3.22 -5.92
CA GLU A 317 -5.55 -3.32 -7.29
C GLU A 317 -6.70 -4.33 -7.42
N VAL A 318 -7.59 -4.07 -8.37
CA VAL A 318 -8.64 -5.00 -8.82
C VAL A 318 -8.21 -5.58 -10.16
N VAL A 319 -8.28 -6.90 -10.32
CA VAL A 319 -7.90 -7.59 -11.55
C VAL A 319 -9.13 -7.94 -12.37
N LEU A 320 -9.25 -7.30 -13.53
CA LEU A 320 -10.31 -7.52 -14.51
C LEU A 320 -9.77 -8.35 -15.68
N PRO A 321 -10.10 -9.64 -15.74
CA PRO A 321 -9.81 -10.45 -16.91
C PRO A 321 -10.64 -9.97 -18.11
N ILE A 322 -9.99 -9.84 -19.26
CA ILE A 322 -10.60 -9.47 -20.55
C ILE A 322 -10.54 -10.68 -21.48
N GLU A 323 -11.58 -10.87 -22.30
CA GLU A 323 -11.59 -11.91 -23.33
C GLU A 323 -10.37 -11.82 -24.26
N GLU A 324 -9.91 -12.98 -24.74
CA GLU A 324 -8.78 -13.06 -25.65
C GLU A 324 -9.06 -12.29 -26.95
N ASN A 325 -8.11 -11.42 -27.30
CA ASN A 325 -8.13 -10.59 -28.49
C ASN A 325 -6.69 -10.36 -28.95
N ASP A 326 -6.30 -11.02 -30.04
CA ASP A 326 -4.94 -10.98 -30.59
C ASP A 326 -4.49 -9.57 -31.04
N ASN A 327 -5.44 -8.66 -31.27
CA ASN A 327 -5.15 -7.28 -31.65
C ASN A 327 -4.89 -6.38 -30.43
N SER A 328 -5.13 -6.87 -29.21
CA SER A 328 -4.89 -6.12 -27.98
C SER A 328 -3.43 -6.25 -27.51
N VAL A 329 -2.94 -5.21 -26.82
CA VAL A 329 -1.68 -5.27 -26.07
C VAL A 329 -1.71 -6.33 -24.97
N LEU A 330 -2.90 -6.71 -24.47
CA LEU A 330 -3.10 -7.70 -23.43
C LEU A 330 -2.55 -9.10 -23.77
N SER A 331 -2.36 -9.39 -25.06
CA SER A 331 -1.69 -10.62 -25.52
C SER A 331 -0.22 -10.70 -25.10
N LYS A 332 0.38 -9.58 -24.67
CA LYS A 332 1.80 -9.46 -24.31
C LYS A 332 2.04 -8.79 -22.96
N LEU A 333 1.20 -7.83 -22.58
CA LEU A 333 1.38 -6.98 -21.41
C LEU A 333 0.03 -6.68 -20.77
N ASP A 334 -0.02 -6.63 -19.44
CA ASP A 334 -1.19 -6.10 -18.75
C ASP A 334 -1.31 -4.58 -18.94
N VAL A 335 -2.51 -4.04 -18.70
CA VAL A 335 -2.75 -2.59 -18.67
C VAL A 335 -3.26 -2.21 -17.29
N LEU A 336 -2.60 -1.25 -16.64
CA LEU A 336 -3.01 -0.71 -15.34
C LEU A 336 -3.64 0.66 -15.54
N ASP A 337 -4.92 0.77 -15.20
CA ASP A 337 -5.63 2.03 -15.11
C ASP A 337 -5.53 2.58 -13.68
N PHE A 338 -4.78 3.65 -13.52
CA PHE A 338 -4.66 4.33 -12.23
C PHE A 338 -5.81 5.32 -12.03
N PRO A 339 -6.26 5.53 -10.78
CA PRO A 339 -7.13 6.64 -10.42
C PRO A 339 -6.65 7.97 -11.02
N GLY A 340 -7.59 8.81 -11.45
CA GLY A 340 -7.27 10.14 -11.93
C GLY A 340 -6.59 10.97 -10.83
N ALA A 341 -5.66 11.84 -11.23
CA ALA A 341 -5.09 12.83 -10.34
C ALA A 341 -5.89 14.14 -10.44
N ARG A 342 -6.74 14.46 -9.46
CA ARG A 342 -7.30 15.83 -9.31
C ARG A 342 -6.21 16.75 -8.82
N ALA A 343 -5.76 17.72 -9.62
CA ALA A 343 -5.02 18.86 -9.09
C ALA A 343 -5.78 19.41 -7.86
N PRO A 344 -5.12 19.73 -6.74
CA PRO A 344 -5.79 20.26 -5.55
C PRO A 344 -6.77 21.36 -5.99
N ARG A 345 -8.07 21.16 -5.73
CA ARG A 345 -9.13 22.09 -6.13
C ARG A 345 -8.79 23.46 -5.53
N LYS A 346 -8.38 24.40 -6.38
CA LYS A 346 -8.26 25.85 -6.10
C LYS A 346 -7.62 26.22 -4.75
N ALA A 347 -6.30 26.42 -4.75
CA ALA A 347 -5.66 27.56 -4.11
C ALA A 347 -4.20 27.65 -4.56
N GLY A 348 -3.67 28.86 -4.72
CA GLY A 348 -2.22 29.04 -4.81
C GLY A 348 -1.56 28.35 -3.62
N ILE A 349 -0.58 27.50 -3.90
CA ILE A 349 0.01 26.51 -3.00
C ILE A 349 0.54 27.18 -1.73
N ALA A 350 -0.30 27.23 -0.70
CA ALA A 350 0.15 27.11 0.68
C ALA A 350 0.18 25.60 0.98
N ALA A 351 1.22 25.14 1.67
CA ALA A 351 1.22 23.80 2.25
C ALA A 351 -0.01 23.67 3.15
N HIS A 352 -0.75 22.56 3.06
CA HIS A 352 -1.77 22.29 4.06
C HIS A 352 -1.06 22.04 5.39
N THR A 353 -1.36 22.89 6.35
CA THR A 353 -0.91 22.74 7.72
C THR A 353 -1.73 21.65 8.39
N SER A 354 -1.20 21.15 9.49
CA SER A 354 -1.89 20.23 10.37
C SER A 354 -3.22 20.78 10.89
N GLU A 355 -3.26 22.08 11.13
CA GLU A 355 -4.47 22.78 11.54
C GLU A 355 -5.53 22.73 10.43
N ASP A 356 -5.13 22.79 9.15
CA ASP A 356 -6.05 22.61 8.02
C ASP A 356 -6.64 21.19 8.00
N ILE A 357 -5.82 20.17 8.26
CA ILE A 357 -6.29 18.78 8.31
C ILE A 357 -7.22 18.56 9.52
N GLN A 358 -6.88 19.11 10.68
CA GLN A 358 -7.73 19.02 11.88
C GLN A 358 -9.07 19.76 11.70
N ASN A 359 -9.06 20.91 11.03
CA ASN A 359 -10.26 21.67 10.73
C ASN A 359 -11.14 21.02 9.64
N ASP A 360 -10.56 20.15 8.81
CA ASP A 360 -11.27 19.35 7.79
C ASP A 360 -11.97 18.12 8.38
N LEU A 361 -11.76 17.81 9.67
CA LEU A 361 -12.37 16.64 10.31
C LEU A 361 -13.87 16.83 10.54
N GLU A 362 -14.65 16.00 9.86
CA GLU A 362 -16.10 15.88 10.06
C GLU A 362 -16.45 14.44 10.44
N ASP A 363 -17.04 14.26 11.63
CA ASP A 363 -17.44 12.95 12.17
C ASP A 363 -16.33 11.89 12.15
N GLY A 364 -15.07 12.32 12.35
CA GLY A 364 -13.90 11.43 12.33
C GLY A 364 -13.44 11.03 10.93
N ASN A 365 -13.82 11.78 9.89
CA ASN A 365 -13.36 11.58 8.52
C ASN A 365 -12.73 12.87 7.96
N SER A 366 -11.79 12.74 7.01
CA SER A 366 -11.15 13.87 6.32
C SER A 366 -11.21 13.72 4.79
N GLU A 367 -11.56 14.81 4.10
CA GLU A 367 -11.49 14.94 2.63
C GLU A 367 -10.06 15.20 2.17
N ILE A 368 -9.29 16.00 2.91
CA ILE A 368 -7.88 16.27 2.63
C ILE A 368 -7.09 14.96 2.63
N LEU A 369 -7.24 14.14 3.67
CA LEU A 369 -6.56 12.84 3.75
C LEU A 369 -7.03 11.85 2.69
N ALA A 370 -8.31 11.90 2.29
CA ALA A 370 -8.81 11.09 1.19
C ALA A 370 -8.12 11.46 -0.14
N GLY A 371 -7.91 12.75 -0.40
CA GLY A 371 -7.19 13.23 -1.59
C GLY A 371 -5.72 12.82 -1.61
N VAL A 372 -5.08 12.82 -0.44
CA VAL A 372 -3.68 12.41 -0.25
C VAL A 372 -3.51 10.91 -0.45
N TYR A 373 -4.40 10.12 0.12
CA TYR A 373 -4.31 8.65 0.12
C TYR A 373 -4.76 8.01 -1.21
N LYS A 374 -5.47 8.76 -2.06
CA LYS A 374 -5.92 8.32 -3.39
C LYS A 374 -4.80 8.24 -4.44
N ARG A 375 -3.63 8.80 -4.16
CA ARG A 375 -2.53 8.97 -5.12
C ARG A 375 -1.41 7.97 -4.90
#